data_AF-A0A7S1UNZ0-F1
#
_entry.id   AF-A0A7S1UNZ0-F1
#
_cell.length_a   1.000
_cell.length_b   1.000
_cell.length_c   1.000
_cell.angle_alpha   90.00
_cell.angle_beta   90.00
_cell.angle_gamma   90.00
#
_symmetry.space_group_name_H-M   'P 1'
#
loop_
_entity.id
_entity.type
_entity.pdbx_description
1 polymer ?
#
loop_
_entity_poly.entity_id
_entity_poly.type
_entity_poly.pdbx_seq_one_letter_code
_entity_poly.pdbx_strand_id
1 'polypeptide(L)'
;TPLASASIGQVHVAYLASTGEKVVVKVQHPHARTLIGDDFWSLKVIARIVSWMEPDYEFFEILMREWAQEAQKELDFRTEAKNLWDAKASIAKLFPTKGSVKYTTKTTTSPTETPFQVEIPTPHDDFT
;
A
#
# COMPACT_ATOMS: atom_id res chain seq x y z
N THR A 1 -19.38 9.56 9.28
CA THR A 1 -18.18 10.43 9.26
C THR A 1 -16.94 9.59 9.55
N PRO A 2 -15.76 9.94 9.03
CA PRO A 2 -14.53 9.20 9.31
C PRO A 2 -14.09 9.37 10.76
N LEU A 3 -13.57 8.30 11.36
CA LEU A 3 -12.97 8.27 12.69
C LEU A 3 -11.52 8.78 12.65
N ALA A 4 -10.78 8.41 11.61
CA ALA A 4 -9.36 8.76 11.44
C ALA A 4 -8.95 8.76 9.95
N SER A 5 -7.86 9.45 9.66
CA SER A 5 -7.15 9.33 8.38
C SER A 5 -6.13 8.19 8.46
N ALA A 6 -5.97 7.46 7.37
CA ALA A 6 -4.84 6.57 7.13
C ALA A 6 -4.06 7.09 5.90
N SER A 7 -2.86 6.57 5.65
CA SER A 7 -1.98 7.01 4.56
C SER A 7 -2.72 7.16 3.21
N ILE A 8 -3.21 6.05 2.66
CA ILE A 8 -3.94 6.04 1.37
C ILE A 8 -5.46 5.85 1.51
N GLY A 9 -6.04 6.21 2.66
CA GLY A 9 -7.46 5.95 2.90
C GLY A 9 -8.03 6.57 4.18
N GLN A 10 -9.28 6.22 4.47
CA GLN A 10 -10.01 6.71 5.63
C GLN A 10 -10.52 5.56 6.49
N VAL A 11 -10.63 5.79 7.78
CA VAL A 11 -11.07 4.79 8.75
C VAL A 11 -12.44 5.19 9.29
N HIS A 12 -13.38 4.25 9.31
CA HIS A 12 -14.76 4.45 9.73
C HIS A 12 -15.16 3.42 10.80
N VAL A 13 -16.09 3.78 11.67
CA VAL A 13 -16.76 2.83 12.56
C VAL A 13 -18.03 2.35 11.88
N ALA A 14 -18.27 1.03 11.91
CA ALA A 14 -19.47 0.41 11.39
C ALA A 14 -19.94 -0.74 12.29
N TYR A 15 -21.09 -1.30 11.97
CA TYR A 15 -21.64 -2.48 12.63
C TYR A 15 -21.92 -3.55 11.57
N LEU A 16 -21.51 -4.79 11.81
CA LEU A 16 -21.78 -5.90 10.91
C LEU A 16 -23.28 -6.20 10.88
N ALA A 17 -23.91 -6.15 9.70
CA ALA A 17 -25.35 -6.35 9.57
C ALA A 17 -25.85 -7.71 10.11
N SER A 18 -25.02 -8.76 10.01
CA SER A 18 -25.39 -10.12 10.44
C SER A 18 -25.26 -10.37 11.94
N THR A 19 -24.32 -9.70 12.63
CA THR A 19 -23.98 -9.99 14.03
C THR A 19 -24.18 -8.81 14.98
N GLY A 20 -24.37 -7.60 14.45
CA GLY A 20 -24.37 -6.36 15.24
C GLY A 20 -23.00 -6.01 15.83
N GLU A 21 -21.93 -6.69 15.43
CA GLU A 21 -20.59 -6.46 15.97
C GLU A 21 -20.03 -5.13 15.49
N LYS A 22 -19.52 -4.32 16.43
CA LYS A 22 -18.87 -3.04 16.13
C LYS A 22 -17.49 -3.31 15.52
N VAL A 23 -17.25 -2.77 14.32
CA VAL A 23 -16.03 -2.97 13.55
C VAL A 23 -15.44 -1.64 13.10
N VAL A 24 -14.15 -1.68 12.76
CA VAL A 24 -13.41 -0.59 12.12
C VAL A 24 -13.19 -0.96 10.65
N VAL A 25 -13.54 -0.06 9.74
CA VAL A 25 -13.45 -0.25 8.29
C VAL A 25 -12.49 0.78 7.71
N LYS A 26 -11.38 0.32 7.11
CA LYS A 26 -10.44 1.14 6.34
C LYS A 26 -10.85 1.12 4.87
N VAL A 27 -11.09 2.28 4.29
CA VAL A 27 -11.53 2.46 2.90
C VAL A 27 -10.42 3.18 2.14
N GLN A 28 -9.91 2.55 1.07
CA GLN A 28 -8.87 3.14 0.22
C GLN A 28 -9.45 4.29 -0.61
N HIS A 29 -8.66 5.34 -0.85
CA HIS A 29 -9.06 6.41 -1.75
C HIS A 29 -9.22 5.90 -3.19
N PRO A 30 -10.27 6.30 -3.94
CA PRO A 30 -10.57 5.77 -5.28
C PRO A 30 -9.43 5.90 -6.29
N HIS A 31 -8.56 6.89 -6.10
CA HIS A 31 -7.45 7.23 -7.01
C HIS A 31 -6.08 7.01 -6.39
N ALA A 32 -5.98 6.30 -5.24
CA ALA A 32 -4.70 6.07 -4.57
C ALA A 32 -3.67 5.41 -5.51
N ARG A 33 -4.11 4.43 -6.30
CA ARG A 33 -3.26 3.72 -7.27
C ARG A 33 -2.74 4.64 -8.38
N THR A 34 -3.60 5.48 -8.96
CA THR A 34 -3.21 6.36 -10.06
C THR A 34 -2.29 7.46 -9.59
N LEU A 35 -2.58 8.08 -8.43
CA LEU A 35 -1.76 9.13 -7.84
C LEU A 35 -0.34 8.64 -7.53
N ILE A 36 -0.21 7.45 -6.95
CA ILE A 36 1.11 6.84 -6.72
C ILE A 36 1.86 6.63 -8.04
N GLY A 37 1.17 6.20 -9.11
CA GLY A 37 1.78 6.06 -10.43
C GLY A 37 2.30 7.38 -11.00
N ASP A 38 1.52 8.45 -10.88
CA ASP A 38 1.89 9.80 -11.32
C ASP A 38 3.09 10.36 -10.51
N ASP A 39 3.15 10.05 -9.21
CA ASP A 39 4.27 10.39 -8.34
C ASP A 39 5.56 9.67 -8.78
N PHE A 40 5.50 8.37 -9.10
CA PHE A 40 6.66 7.63 -9.61
C PHE A 40 7.14 8.16 -10.96
N TRP A 41 6.22 8.56 -11.84
CA TRP A 41 6.59 9.18 -13.11
C TRP A 41 7.32 10.50 -12.87
N SER A 42 6.79 11.34 -11.98
CA SER A 42 7.39 12.63 -11.62
C SER A 42 8.78 12.45 -10.99
N LEU A 43 8.93 11.50 -10.07
CA LEU A 43 10.22 11.17 -9.45
C LEU A 43 11.24 10.68 -10.47
N LYS A 44 10.82 9.91 -11.48
CA LYS A 44 11.70 9.47 -12.56
C LYS A 44 12.19 10.64 -13.42
N VAL A 45 11.33 11.62 -13.71
CA VAL A 45 11.75 12.84 -14.44
C VAL A 45 12.77 13.62 -13.61
N ILE A 46 12.51 13.81 -12.32
CA ILE A 46 13.44 14.49 -11.40
C ILE A 46 14.77 13.74 -11.32
N ALA A 47 14.74 12.41 -11.16
CA ALA A 47 15.93 11.58 -11.10
C ALA A 47 16.82 11.77 -12.34
N ARG A 48 16.24 11.82 -13.54
CA ARG A 48 17.00 12.09 -14.78
C ARG A 48 17.68 13.45 -14.79
N ILE A 49 17.00 14.49 -14.31
CA ILE A 49 17.58 15.84 -14.23
C ILE A 49 18.76 15.84 -13.24
N VAL A 50 18.58 15.19 -12.08
CA VAL A 50 19.64 15.09 -11.07
C VAL A 50 20.83 14.29 -11.60
N SER A 51 20.62 13.14 -12.23
CA SER A 51 21.70 12.34 -12.82
C SER A 51 22.43 13.07 -13.95
N TRP A 52 21.74 13.95 -14.69
CA TRP A 52 22.40 14.81 -15.68
C TRP A 52 23.28 15.88 -15.02
N MET A 53 22.85 16.45 -13.89
CA MET A 53 23.61 17.47 -13.16
C MET A 53 24.78 16.87 -12.36
N GLU A 54 24.57 15.73 -11.72
CA GLU A 54 25.50 15.07 -10.79
C GLU A 54 25.60 13.57 -11.14
N PRO A 55 26.41 13.20 -12.15
CA PRO A 55 26.48 11.84 -12.68
C PRO A 55 26.95 10.78 -11.67
N ASP A 56 27.69 11.19 -10.63
CA ASP A 56 28.22 10.29 -9.61
C ASP A 56 27.14 9.81 -8.61
N TYR A 57 25.90 10.34 -8.69
CA TYR A 57 24.77 9.96 -7.83
C TYR A 57 23.92 8.82 -8.44
N GLU A 58 24.41 7.58 -8.35
CA GLU A 58 23.68 6.38 -8.85
C GLU A 58 22.60 5.82 -7.87
N PHE A 59 22.38 6.44 -6.71
CA PHE A 59 21.47 5.90 -5.68
C PHE A 59 19.98 5.97 -6.05
N PHE A 60 19.60 6.87 -6.96
CA PHE A 60 18.19 7.15 -7.28
C PHE A 60 17.44 5.94 -7.84
N GLU A 61 18.06 5.13 -8.71
CA GLU A 61 17.40 3.95 -9.30
C GLU A 61 17.10 2.88 -8.26
N ILE A 62 18.05 2.61 -7.36
CA ILE A 62 17.91 1.63 -6.28
C ILE A 62 16.78 2.05 -5.35
N LEU A 63 16.76 3.33 -4.95
CA LEU A 63 15.73 3.88 -4.08
C LEU A 63 14.34 3.77 -4.74
N MET A 64 14.24 4.14 -6.02
CA MET A 64 12.99 4.08 -6.78
C MET A 64 12.44 2.67 -6.87
N ARG A 65 13.32 1.67 -7.08
CA ARG A 65 12.92 0.26 -7.13
C ARG A 65 12.37 -0.23 -5.79
N GLU A 66 13.04 0.11 -4.69
CA GLU A 66 12.58 -0.28 -3.34
C GLU A 66 11.23 0.39 -3.01
N TRP A 67 11.10 1.68 -3.29
CA TRP A 67 9.86 2.41 -3.08
C TRP A 67 8.71 1.86 -3.92
N ALA A 68 8.95 1.50 -5.18
CA ALA A 68 7.91 0.90 -6.03
C ALA A 68 7.40 -0.42 -5.44
N GLN A 69 8.28 -1.25 -4.88
CA GLN A 69 7.88 -2.48 -4.21
C GLN A 69 7.07 -2.22 -2.95
N GLU A 70 7.45 -1.22 -2.14
CA GLU A 70 6.74 -0.91 -0.90
C GLU A 70 5.37 -0.28 -1.18
N ALA A 71 5.28 0.62 -2.16
CA ALA A 71 4.02 1.24 -2.58
C ALA A 71 3.00 0.20 -3.06
N GLN A 72 3.45 -0.87 -3.72
CA GLN A 72 2.59 -1.99 -4.11
C GLN A 72 2.02 -2.74 -2.89
N LYS A 73 2.82 -2.93 -1.84
CA LYS A 73 2.34 -3.55 -0.59
C LYS A 73 1.33 -2.66 0.11
N GLU A 74 1.54 -1.34 0.10
CA GLU A 74 0.63 -0.39 0.73
C GLU A 74 -0.74 -0.32 0.03
N LEU A 75 -0.76 -0.46 -1.31
CA LEU A 75 -1.99 -0.53 -2.10
C LEU A 75 -2.81 -1.81 -1.87
N ASP A 76 -2.20 -2.88 -1.33
CA ASP A 76 -2.88 -4.15 -1.04
C ASP A 76 -3.11 -4.36 0.46
N PHE A 77 -4.28 -3.93 0.94
CA PHE A 77 -4.69 -4.14 2.34
C PHE A 77 -4.80 -5.62 2.76
N ARG A 78 -4.76 -6.58 1.83
CA ARG A 78 -4.71 -8.02 2.20
C ARG A 78 -3.37 -8.38 2.83
N THR A 79 -2.28 -7.79 2.35
CA THR A 79 -0.94 -7.96 2.91
C THR A 79 -0.88 -7.38 4.32
N GLU A 80 -1.42 -6.17 4.51
CA GLU A 80 -1.57 -5.55 5.83
C GLU A 80 -2.40 -6.43 6.78
N ALA A 81 -3.54 -6.95 6.31
CA ALA A 81 -4.37 -7.84 7.09
C ALA A 81 -3.61 -9.11 7.52
N LYS A 82 -2.88 -9.76 6.61
CA LYS A 82 -2.06 -10.94 6.92
C LYS A 82 -1.03 -10.62 8.02
N ASN A 83 -0.31 -9.50 7.89
CA ASN A 83 0.68 -9.07 8.87
C ASN A 83 0.05 -8.83 10.26
N LEU A 84 -1.17 -8.29 10.32
CA LEU A 84 -1.91 -8.12 11.57
C LEU A 84 -2.29 -9.45 12.23
N TRP A 85 -2.62 -10.48 11.45
CA TRP A 85 -2.88 -11.83 11.97
C TRP A 85 -1.61 -12.47 12.56
N ASP A 86 -0.49 -12.34 11.86
CA ASP A 86 0.81 -12.86 12.31
C ASP A 86 1.28 -12.14 13.59
N ALA A 87 1.11 -10.82 13.64
CA ALA A 87 1.38 -10.02 14.83
C ALA A 87 0.49 -10.43 16.00
N LYS A 88 -0.82 -10.63 15.78
CA LYS A 88 -1.75 -11.11 16.82
C LYS A 88 -1.32 -12.46 17.37
N ALA A 89 -0.97 -13.41 16.50
CA ALA A 89 -0.53 -14.74 16.93
C ALA A 89 0.76 -14.66 17.75
N SER A 90 1.68 -13.77 17.37
CA SER A 90 2.95 -13.55 18.08
C SER A 90 2.75 -12.89 19.44
N ILE A 91 1.89 -11.85 19.50
CA ILE A 91 1.54 -11.16 20.75
C ILE A 91 0.82 -12.10 21.71
N ALA A 92 -0.10 -12.96 21.23
CA ALA A 92 -0.81 -13.91 22.07
C ALA A 92 0.12 -14.95 22.74
N LYS A 93 1.26 -15.27 22.12
CA LYS A 93 2.29 -16.12 22.74
C LYS A 93 3.05 -15.41 23.86
N LEU A 94 3.31 -14.11 23.70
CA LEU A 94 4.05 -13.28 24.66
C LEU A 94 3.18 -12.82 25.83
N PHE A 95 1.91 -12.56 25.56
CA PHE A 95 0.93 -12.09 26.53
C PHE A 95 -0.32 -12.97 26.44
N PRO A 96 -0.35 -14.12 27.15
CA PRO A 96 -1.56 -14.93 27.25
C PRO A 96 -2.61 -14.20 28.11
N THR A 97 -3.29 -13.20 27.56
CA THR A 97 -4.32 -12.42 28.26
C THR A 97 -5.73 -12.90 27.95
N LYS A 98 -6.53 -12.99 29.02
CA LYS A 98 -7.98 -13.20 29.05
C LYS A 98 -8.68 -12.03 28.36
N GLY A 99 -9.07 -12.19 27.09
CA GLY A 99 -9.91 -11.22 26.37
C GLY A 99 -9.64 -11.23 24.87
N SER A 100 -10.48 -11.91 24.09
CA SER A 100 -10.29 -12.11 22.65
C SER A 100 -10.88 -10.96 21.83
N VAL A 101 -10.02 -10.21 21.14
CA VAL A 101 -10.44 -9.31 20.04
C VAL A 101 -10.65 -10.15 18.77
N LYS A 102 -11.88 -10.13 18.23
CA LYS A 102 -12.23 -10.77 16.95
C LYS A 102 -11.89 -9.84 15.79
N TYR A 103 -11.25 -10.39 14.75
CA TYR A 103 -10.96 -9.70 13.50
C TYR A 103 -11.55 -10.55 12.36
N THR A 104 -12.20 -9.91 11.38
CA THR A 104 -12.74 -10.56 10.18
C THR A 104 -12.38 -9.71 8.96
N THR A 105 -11.88 -10.35 7.90
CA THR A 105 -11.58 -9.71 6.62
C THR A 105 -12.65 -10.12 5.61
N LYS A 106 -13.42 -9.17 5.11
CA LYS A 106 -14.26 -9.35 3.91
C LYS A 106 -13.69 -8.47 2.81
N THR A 107 -13.05 -9.08 1.82
CA THR A 107 -12.57 -8.40 0.61
C THR A 107 -13.71 -8.37 -0.40
N THR A 108 -14.15 -7.18 -0.83
CA THR A 108 -15.00 -7.02 -2.01
C THR A 108 -14.13 -6.40 -3.09
N THR A 109 -13.57 -7.23 -3.97
CA THR A 109 -12.88 -6.77 -5.18
C THR A 109 -13.92 -6.46 -6.25
N SER A 110 -13.82 -5.27 -6.85
CA SER A 110 -14.52 -4.96 -8.11
C SER A 110 -14.01 -5.90 -9.22
N PRO A 111 -14.84 -6.35 -10.18
CA PRO A 111 -14.49 -7.43 -11.12
C PRO A 111 -13.47 -7.06 -12.21
N THR A 112 -12.91 -5.86 -12.17
CA THR A 112 -12.09 -5.30 -13.25
C THR A 112 -10.78 -4.76 -12.70
N GLU A 113 -9.88 -5.66 -12.29
CA GLU A 113 -8.48 -5.31 -12.05
C GLU A 113 -7.64 -5.85 -13.21
N THR A 114 -7.29 -4.98 -14.14
CA THR A 114 -6.17 -5.21 -15.07
C THR A 114 -4.90 -5.31 -14.22
N PRO A 115 -4.08 -6.36 -14.34
CA PRO A 115 -2.84 -6.47 -13.58
C PRO A 115 -1.93 -5.27 -13.91
N PHE A 116 -1.58 -4.51 -12.89
CA PHE A 116 -0.66 -3.38 -12.98
C PHE A 116 0.76 -3.90 -13.21
N GLN A 117 1.22 -3.84 -14.45
CA GLN A 117 2.64 -3.94 -14.78
C GLN A 117 3.19 -2.52 -14.86
N VAL A 118 4.04 -2.15 -13.90
CA VAL A 118 4.95 -1.02 -14.11
C VAL A 118 6.05 -1.54 -15.00
N GLU A 119 5.98 -1.22 -16.30
CA GLU A 119 7.16 -1.36 -17.14
C GLU A 119 8.20 -0.37 -16.64
N ILE A 120 9.24 -0.91 -16.02
CA ILE A 120 10.49 -0.22 -15.76
C ILE A 120 11.22 -0.26 -17.10
N PRO A 121 11.38 0.85 -17.84
CA PRO A 121 12.13 0.79 -19.08
C PRO A 121 13.58 0.43 -18.78
N THR A 122 14.06 -0.53 -19.55
CA THR A 122 15.44 -1.00 -19.53
C THR A 122 16.38 0.10 -20.02
N PRO A 123 17.64 0.18 -19.53
CA PRO A 123 18.57 1.28 -19.81
C PRO A 123 18.97 1.49 -21.28
N HIS A 124 18.41 0.73 -22.22
CA HIS A 124 18.78 0.77 -23.64
C HIS A 124 17.62 1.07 -24.60
N ASP A 125 16.38 1.13 -24.11
CA ASP A 125 15.25 1.38 -24.99
C ASP A 125 14.91 2.88 -24.98
N ASP A 126 15.24 3.48 -26.13
CA ASP A 126 14.74 4.76 -26.66
C ASP A 126 15.40 6.07 -26.24
N PHE A 127 16.72 6.27 -26.45
CA PHE A 127 17.28 7.64 -26.60
C PHE A 127 18.52 7.71 -27.52
N THR A 128 18.29 7.59 -28.83
CA THR A 128 18.76 8.69 -29.71
C THR A 128 17.88 9.91 -29.49
#